data_AF-A0AAD4AJA0-F1
#
_entry.id   AF-A0AAD4AJA0-F1
#
_cell.length_a   1.000
_cell.length_b   1.000
_cell.length_c   1.000
_cell.angle_alpha   90.00
_cell.angle_beta   90.00
_cell.angle_gamma   90.00
#
_symmetry.space_group_name_H-M   'P 1'
#
loop_
_entity.id
_entity.type
_entity.pdbx_description
1 polymer ?
#
loop_
_entity_poly.entity_id
_entity_poly.type
_entity_poly.pdbx_seq_one_letter_code
_entity_poly.pdbx_strand_id
1 'polypeptide(L)'
;MAYNQLYQLGPWRVYPNINCLKSKSDTRQLDNKSMQLLLLLIQEAGSTVSKEQIFEHLWKGKCVSNDILSVTISKIRKALDDNARQPIYIKTLPNEGYILVASVKEITNTRSRYINKTRLLTILIVMCLLLIALVTGYFTQSIKTNEAPALNIGSIAVLPFDDLSVKQNNQYFADGLSDAIINQLSQINSLKVISRYSSFIYREKYSAPEIGDALQVDALLDGSVQKLDEKTRITVRIVSTQNGQLLWSNAFDSDNRNNFQLQDTISEAIYTLIQPNIDRASTHNTARQSQTINAQAYEWYLMGNIIGVNARHTH
;
A
#
# COMPACT_ATOMS: atom_id res chain seq x y z
N MET A 1 -13.41 -33.48 -11.47
CA MET A 1 -12.72 -34.39 -12.41
C MET A 1 -11.49 -33.71 -12.96
N ALA A 2 -10.36 -34.42 -13.00
CA ALA A 2 -9.06 -33.87 -13.37
C ALA A 2 -9.00 -33.61 -14.90
N TYR A 3 -9.42 -32.41 -15.33
CA TYR A 3 -9.43 -32.00 -16.74
C TYR A 3 -8.03 -31.88 -17.41
N ASN A 4 -6.96 -32.24 -16.68
CA ASN A 4 -5.57 -32.02 -17.10
C ASN A 4 -4.79 -33.31 -17.38
N GLN A 5 -5.44 -34.47 -17.30
CA GLN A 5 -4.84 -35.78 -17.51
C GLN A 5 -4.97 -36.18 -18.98
N LEU A 6 -3.87 -36.59 -19.61
CA LEU A 6 -3.84 -37.01 -21.01
C LEU A 6 -4.00 -38.53 -21.07
N TYR A 7 -4.95 -39.02 -21.87
CA TYR A 7 -5.17 -40.45 -22.03
C TYR A 7 -4.83 -40.90 -23.44
N GLN A 8 -4.29 -42.10 -23.59
CA GLN A 8 -4.08 -42.74 -24.87
C GLN A 8 -5.00 -43.97 -25.01
N LEU A 9 -5.79 -43.96 -26.07
CA LEU A 9 -6.70 -45.02 -26.50
C LEU A 9 -6.22 -45.52 -27.86
N GLY A 10 -5.42 -46.58 -27.88
CA GLY A 10 -4.80 -47.07 -29.12
C GLY A 10 -3.97 -45.97 -29.84
N PRO A 11 -4.29 -45.61 -31.09
CA PRO A 11 -3.62 -44.53 -31.83
C PRO A 11 -4.07 -43.12 -31.40
N TRP A 12 -5.19 -42.99 -30.67
CA TRP A 12 -5.77 -41.70 -30.30
C TRP A 12 -5.23 -41.21 -28.96
N ARG A 13 -4.81 -39.94 -28.93
CA ARG A 13 -4.55 -39.17 -27.71
C ARG A 13 -5.75 -38.29 -27.41
N VAL A 14 -6.32 -38.45 -26.23
CA VAL A 14 -7.47 -37.71 -25.73
C VAL A 14 -6.99 -36.49 -24.94
N TYR A 15 -7.39 -35.30 -25.38
CA TYR A 15 -7.10 -34.02 -24.73
C TYR A 15 -8.39 -33.44 -24.12
N PRO A 16 -8.67 -33.70 -22.82
CA PRO A 16 -9.90 -33.29 -22.16
C PRO A 16 -10.08 -31.78 -22.10
N ASN A 17 -8.99 -31.04 -21.89
CA ASN A 17 -8.98 -29.59 -21.73
C ASN A 17 -9.44 -28.82 -22.97
N ILE A 18 -9.23 -29.37 -24.16
CA ILE A 18 -9.61 -28.76 -25.45
C ILE A 18 -10.68 -29.58 -26.19
N ASN A 19 -11.29 -30.57 -25.54
CA ASN A 19 -12.29 -31.48 -26.11
C ASN A 19 -11.87 -32.05 -27.48
N CYS A 20 -10.64 -32.56 -27.59
CA CYS A 20 -10.06 -32.99 -28.86
C CYS A 20 -9.38 -34.35 -28.78
N LEU A 21 -9.50 -35.14 -29.86
CA LEU A 21 -8.80 -36.39 -30.10
C LEU A 21 -7.75 -36.17 -31.18
N LYS A 22 -6.50 -36.55 -30.94
CA LYS A 22 -5.42 -36.47 -31.95
C LYS A 22 -4.79 -37.84 -32.19
N SER A 23 -4.72 -38.23 -33.44
CA SER A 23 -3.88 -39.33 -33.93
C SER A 23 -2.61 -38.74 -34.58
N LYS A 24 -1.71 -39.60 -35.09
CA LYS A 24 -0.50 -39.15 -35.81
C LYS A 24 -0.82 -38.33 -37.08
N SER A 25 -1.99 -38.56 -37.68
CA SER A 25 -2.38 -38.02 -38.99
C SER A 25 -3.67 -37.20 -38.98
N ASP A 26 -4.39 -37.14 -37.85
CA ASP A 26 -5.73 -36.57 -37.80
C ASP A 26 -6.03 -35.93 -36.44
N THR A 27 -6.89 -34.91 -36.45
CA THR A 27 -7.34 -34.16 -35.27
C THR A 27 -8.85 -34.00 -35.35
N ARG A 28 -9.56 -34.53 -34.36
CA ARG A 28 -11.03 -34.55 -34.31
C ARG A 28 -11.53 -33.86 -33.07
N GLN A 29 -12.55 -33.03 -33.22
CA GLN A 29 -13.17 -32.31 -32.12
C GLN A 29 -14.40 -33.07 -31.63
N LEU A 30 -14.58 -33.08 -30.30
CA LEU A 30 -15.79 -33.59 -29.65
C LEU A 30 -16.53 -32.43 -28.98
N ASP A 31 -17.86 -32.53 -28.94
CA ASP A 31 -18.62 -31.64 -28.08
C ASP A 31 -18.38 -31.98 -26.59
N ASN A 32 -18.69 -31.02 -25.72
CA ASN A 32 -18.40 -31.13 -24.29
C ASN A 32 -19.06 -32.37 -23.66
N LYS A 33 -20.30 -32.70 -24.03
CA LYS A 33 -21.01 -33.86 -23.46
C LYS A 33 -20.42 -35.18 -23.95
N SER A 34 -20.08 -35.26 -25.23
CA SER A 34 -19.37 -36.40 -25.80
C SER A 34 -18.01 -36.61 -25.13
N MET A 35 -17.25 -35.54 -24.85
CA MET A 35 -15.97 -35.64 -24.14
C MET A 35 -16.16 -36.07 -22.68
N GLN A 36 -17.13 -35.50 -21.95
CA GLN A 36 -17.44 -35.89 -20.58
C GLN A 36 -17.81 -37.39 -20.49
N LEU A 37 -18.64 -37.88 -21.41
CA LEU A 37 -19.00 -39.30 -21.46
C LEU A 37 -17.79 -40.18 -21.75
N LEU A 38 -16.94 -39.78 -22.70
CA LEU A 38 -15.71 -40.51 -23.01
C LEU A 38 -14.79 -40.57 -21.78
N LEU A 39 -14.67 -39.49 -21.00
CA LEU A 39 -13.84 -39.48 -19.79
C LEU A 39 -14.39 -40.38 -18.69
N LEU A 40 -15.72 -40.42 -18.51
CA LEU A 40 -16.36 -41.33 -17.58
C LEU A 40 -16.05 -42.79 -17.96
N LEU A 41 -16.16 -43.13 -19.25
CA LEU A 41 -15.81 -44.46 -19.77
C LEU A 41 -14.33 -44.80 -19.64
N ILE A 42 -13.43 -43.80 -19.72
CA ILE A 42 -12.00 -43.96 -19.51
C ILE A 42 -11.66 -44.20 -18.04
N GLN A 43 -12.33 -43.52 -17.11
CA GLN A 43 -12.11 -43.69 -15.67
C GLN A 43 -12.57 -45.05 -15.17
N GLU A 44 -13.71 -45.51 -15.69
CA GLU A 44 -14.27 -46.83 -15.43
C GLU A 44 -13.85 -47.86 -16.49
N ALA A 45 -12.67 -47.69 -17.10
CA ALA A 45 -12.20 -48.57 -18.18
C ALA A 45 -12.14 -50.03 -17.72
N GLY A 46 -12.73 -50.94 -18.50
CA GLY A 46 -12.86 -52.35 -18.14
C GLY A 46 -14.04 -52.68 -17.22
N SER A 47 -14.75 -51.70 -16.68
CA SER A 47 -15.99 -51.85 -15.92
C SER A 47 -17.21 -51.46 -16.75
N THR A 48 -18.37 -52.07 -16.46
CA THR A 48 -19.64 -51.67 -17.08
C THR A 48 -20.15 -50.39 -16.44
N VAL A 49 -20.38 -49.36 -17.26
CA VAL A 49 -21.02 -48.11 -16.83
C VAL A 49 -22.50 -48.14 -17.21
N SER A 50 -23.38 -48.06 -16.22
CA SER A 50 -24.83 -48.14 -16.43
C SER A 50 -25.39 -46.87 -17.05
N LYS A 51 -26.57 -46.97 -17.69
CA LYS A 51 -27.25 -45.80 -18.26
C LYS A 51 -27.60 -44.78 -17.17
N GLU A 52 -28.06 -45.25 -16.02
CA GLU A 52 -28.40 -44.43 -14.85
C GLU A 52 -27.19 -43.67 -14.33
N GLN A 53 -26.05 -44.35 -14.18
CA GLN A 53 -24.78 -43.73 -13.78
C GLN A 53 -24.35 -42.64 -14.77
N ILE A 54 -24.49 -42.90 -16.08
CA ILE A 54 -24.20 -41.93 -17.13
C ILE A 54 -25.13 -40.71 -17.03
N PHE A 55 -26.44 -40.93 -16.81
CA PHE A 55 -27.41 -39.85 -16.68
C PHE A 55 -27.17 -38.99 -15.45
N GLU A 56 -26.90 -39.61 -14.30
CA GLU A 56 -26.58 -38.92 -13.07
C GLU A 56 -25.30 -38.08 -13.23
N HIS A 57 -24.27 -38.67 -13.83
CA HIS A 57 -22.97 -38.03 -13.98
C HIS A 57 -23.00 -36.83 -14.96
N LEU A 58 -23.59 -37.02 -16.14
CA LEU A 58 -23.57 -36.00 -17.20
C LEU A 58 -24.71 -35.00 -17.10
N TRP A 59 -25.87 -35.40 -16.58
CA TRP A 59 -27.10 -34.60 -16.63
C TRP A 59 -27.69 -34.23 -15.27
N LYS A 60 -27.08 -34.64 -14.13
CA LYS A 60 -27.37 -34.16 -12.77
C LYS A 60 -28.87 -33.96 -12.48
N GLY A 61 -29.70 -34.95 -12.82
CA GLY A 61 -31.15 -34.92 -12.56
C GLY A 61 -32.04 -34.25 -13.62
N LYS A 62 -31.51 -33.90 -14.80
CA LYS A 62 -32.37 -33.51 -15.94
C LYS A 62 -33.00 -34.74 -16.59
N CYS A 63 -34.31 -34.71 -16.85
CA CYS A 63 -35.00 -35.76 -17.62
C CYS A 63 -34.54 -35.71 -19.08
N VAL A 64 -33.79 -36.73 -19.51
CA VAL A 64 -33.20 -36.85 -20.85
C VAL A 64 -33.58 -38.22 -21.41
N SER A 65 -33.96 -38.29 -22.68
CA SER A 65 -34.32 -39.56 -23.31
C SER A 65 -33.10 -40.46 -23.55
N ASN A 66 -33.33 -41.78 -23.57
CA ASN A 66 -32.30 -42.77 -23.91
C ASN A 66 -31.66 -42.54 -25.29
N ASP A 67 -32.38 -41.89 -26.21
CA ASP A 67 -31.88 -41.60 -27.56
C ASP A 67 -30.69 -40.65 -27.55
N ILE A 68 -30.65 -39.71 -26.60
CA ILE A 68 -29.55 -38.74 -26.49
C ILE A 68 -28.24 -39.44 -26.10
N LEU A 69 -28.31 -40.50 -25.28
CA LEU A 69 -27.17 -41.33 -24.95
C LEU A 69 -26.67 -42.10 -26.19
N SER A 70 -27.59 -42.69 -26.96
CA SER A 70 -27.28 -43.38 -28.22
C SER A 70 -26.61 -42.45 -29.25
N VAL A 71 -27.10 -41.20 -29.39
CA VAL A 71 -26.51 -40.18 -30.25
C VAL A 71 -25.12 -39.78 -29.77
N THR A 72 -24.95 -39.57 -28.47
CA THR A 72 -23.66 -39.18 -27.86
C THR A 72 -22.62 -40.29 -28.07
N ILE A 73 -22.97 -41.54 -27.81
CA ILE A 73 -22.09 -42.69 -28.08
C ILE A 73 -21.76 -42.79 -29.57
N SER A 74 -22.73 -42.55 -30.46
CA SER A 74 -22.48 -42.58 -31.91
C SER A 74 -21.48 -41.51 -32.34
N LYS A 75 -21.52 -40.31 -31.74
CA LYS A 75 -20.53 -39.26 -31.98
C LYS A 75 -19.14 -39.66 -31.50
N ILE A 76 -19.04 -40.24 -30.31
CA ILE A 76 -17.75 -40.71 -29.76
C ILE A 76 -17.18 -41.82 -30.66
N ARG A 77 -18.01 -42.80 -31.06
CA ARG A 77 -17.61 -43.87 -31.97
C ARG A 77 -17.10 -43.32 -33.30
N LYS A 78 -17.84 -42.40 -33.92
CA LYS A 78 -17.41 -41.73 -35.14
C LYS A 78 -16.06 -41.02 -34.96
N ALA A 79 -15.86 -40.36 -33.83
CA ALA A 79 -14.60 -39.66 -33.57
C ALA A 79 -13.42 -40.63 -33.35
N LEU A 80 -13.65 -41.82 -32.81
CA LEU A 80 -12.62 -42.85 -32.60
C LEU A 80 -12.42 -43.81 -33.79
N ASP A 81 -13.18 -43.65 -34.87
CA ASP A 81 -13.32 -44.65 -35.96
C ASP A 81 -13.78 -46.03 -35.46
N ASP A 82 -14.68 -46.04 -34.48
CA ASP A 82 -15.23 -47.24 -33.87
C ASP A 82 -16.54 -47.67 -34.56
N ASN A 83 -16.72 -48.99 -34.76
CA ASN A 83 -17.92 -49.55 -35.38
C ASN A 83 -18.77 -50.29 -34.34
N ALA A 84 -20.06 -49.94 -34.23
CA ALA A 84 -20.96 -50.58 -33.25
C ALA A 84 -21.14 -52.11 -33.46
N ARG A 85 -21.00 -52.60 -34.70
CA ARG A 85 -21.10 -54.04 -35.03
C ARG A 85 -19.81 -54.80 -34.76
N GLN A 86 -18.68 -54.11 -34.76
CA GLN A 86 -17.34 -54.65 -34.51
C GLN A 86 -16.57 -53.67 -33.60
N PRO A 87 -16.95 -53.60 -32.30
CA PRO A 87 -16.44 -52.57 -31.41
C PRO A 87 -14.97 -52.82 -31.06
N ILE A 88 -14.12 -51.85 -31.37
CA ILE A 88 -12.72 -51.79 -30.98
C ILE A 88 -12.57 -51.02 -29.66
N TYR A 89 -13.39 -49.99 -29.45
CA TYR A 89 -13.29 -49.11 -28.28
C TYR A 89 -14.47 -49.24 -27.32
N ILE A 90 -15.70 -49.10 -27.81
CA ILE A 90 -16.89 -49.06 -26.95
C ILE A 90 -17.81 -50.21 -27.31
N LYS A 91 -17.96 -51.18 -26.40
CA LYS A 91 -18.94 -52.26 -26.52
C LYS A 91 -20.24 -51.87 -25.83
N THR A 92 -21.36 -52.06 -26.52
CA THR A 92 -22.70 -51.87 -25.94
C THR A 92 -23.15 -53.18 -25.29
N LEU A 93 -23.61 -53.09 -24.05
CA LEU A 93 -24.25 -54.19 -23.33
C LEU A 93 -25.75 -53.91 -23.28
N PRO A 94 -26.59 -54.72 -23.97
CA PRO A 94 -28.04 -54.53 -23.98
C PRO A 94 -28.59 -54.47 -22.55
N ASN A 95 -29.46 -53.50 -22.28
CA ASN A 95 -30.10 -53.25 -20.98
C ASN A 95 -29.18 -52.92 -19.78
N GLU A 96 -27.86 -53.05 -19.92
CA GLU A 96 -26.90 -52.78 -18.85
C GLU A 96 -26.17 -51.45 -19.04
N GLY A 97 -25.71 -51.14 -20.26
CA GLY A 97 -24.99 -49.88 -20.51
C GLY A 97 -23.85 -50.02 -21.52
N TYR A 98 -22.70 -49.43 -21.19
CA TYR A 98 -21.54 -49.35 -22.08
C TYR A 98 -20.25 -49.69 -21.32
N ILE A 99 -19.33 -50.34 -22.01
CA ILE A 99 -17.99 -50.64 -21.50
C ILE A 99 -16.94 -50.19 -22.50
N LEU A 100 -15.88 -49.55 -21.98
CA LEU A 100 -14.68 -49.26 -22.75
C LEU A 100 -13.79 -50.49 -22.74
N VAL A 101 -13.64 -51.13 -23.90
CA VAL A 101 -12.84 -52.36 -24.09
C VAL A 101 -11.41 -52.09 -24.55
N ALA A 102 -11.12 -50.86 -24.97
CA ALA A 102 -9.78 -50.47 -25.39
C ALA A 102 -8.81 -50.34 -24.20
N SER A 103 -7.55 -50.73 -24.42
CA SER A 103 -6.48 -50.52 -23.44
C SER A 103 -6.22 -49.02 -23.28
N VAL A 104 -6.50 -48.50 -22.08
CA VAL A 104 -6.21 -47.13 -21.70
C VAL A 104 -4.80 -47.05 -21.14
N LYS A 105 -3.94 -46.27 -21.78
CA LYS A 105 -2.68 -45.84 -21.16
C LYS A 105 -2.85 -44.41 -20.68
N GLU A 106 -2.78 -44.22 -19.38
CA GLU A 106 -2.65 -42.88 -18.83
C GLU A 106 -1.28 -42.34 -19.23
N ILE A 107 -1.26 -41.31 -20.08
CA ILE A 107 -0.05 -40.54 -20.29
C ILE A 107 -0.02 -39.56 -19.13
N THR A 108 0.47 -40.02 -17.98
CA THR A 108 0.89 -39.10 -16.94
C THR A 108 1.94 -38.22 -17.59
N ASN A 109 1.57 -36.98 -17.87
CA ASN A 109 2.52 -36.00 -18.35
C ASN A 109 3.36 -35.68 -17.11
N THR A 110 4.38 -36.51 -16.87
CA THR A 110 5.49 -36.19 -16.00
C THR A 110 6.34 -35.10 -16.68
N ARG A 111 5.71 -34.03 -17.17
CA ARG A 111 6.00 -32.71 -16.63
C ARG A 111 5.67 -32.69 -15.12
N SER A 112 6.30 -33.58 -14.36
CA SER A 112 7.15 -33.08 -13.31
C SER A 112 8.09 -32.14 -14.05
N ARG A 113 7.64 -30.89 -14.12
CA ARG A 113 8.54 -29.78 -14.09
C ARG A 113 9.28 -30.01 -12.78
N TYR A 114 10.31 -30.87 -12.82
CA TYR A 114 11.46 -30.77 -11.97
C TYR A 114 12.10 -29.46 -12.43
N ILE A 115 11.42 -28.35 -12.13
CA ILE A 115 12.09 -27.09 -11.96
C ILE A 115 13.01 -27.47 -10.82
N ASN A 116 14.30 -27.65 -11.12
CA ASN A 116 15.32 -28.04 -10.16
C ASN A 116 14.92 -27.38 -8.84
N LYS A 117 14.65 -28.12 -7.76
CA LYS A 117 14.14 -27.50 -6.53
C LYS A 117 15.02 -26.30 -6.16
N THR A 118 16.31 -26.34 -6.49
CA THR A 118 17.25 -25.21 -6.47
C THR A 118 16.91 -24.05 -7.43
N ARG A 119 16.60 -24.26 -8.72
CA ARG A 119 16.13 -23.19 -9.63
C ARG A 119 14.74 -22.67 -9.29
N LEU A 120 13.83 -23.52 -8.81
CA LEU A 120 12.50 -23.12 -8.37
C LEU A 120 12.61 -22.31 -7.08
N LEU A 121 13.45 -22.75 -6.14
CA LEU A 121 13.78 -22.05 -4.91
C LEU A 121 14.59 -20.78 -5.20
N THR A 122 15.50 -20.75 -6.18
CA THR A 122 16.17 -19.50 -6.57
C THR A 122 15.22 -18.56 -7.28
N ILE A 123 14.29 -19.05 -8.11
CA ILE A 123 13.25 -18.20 -8.71
C ILE A 123 12.28 -17.74 -7.63
N LEU A 124 11.93 -18.56 -6.64
CA LEU A 124 11.09 -18.18 -5.51
C LEU A 124 11.82 -17.21 -4.58
N ILE A 125 13.13 -17.38 -4.35
CA ILE A 125 13.99 -16.47 -3.58
C ILE A 125 14.19 -15.16 -4.34
N VAL A 126 14.41 -15.19 -5.66
CA VAL A 126 14.53 -13.99 -6.49
C VAL A 126 13.17 -13.30 -6.64
N MET A 127 12.07 -14.04 -6.75
CA MET A 127 10.71 -13.51 -6.73
C MET A 127 10.33 -12.99 -5.36
N CYS A 128 10.78 -13.62 -4.27
CA CYS A 128 10.59 -13.15 -2.91
C CYS A 128 11.51 -11.96 -2.63
N LEU A 129 12.74 -11.91 -3.17
CA LEU A 129 13.61 -10.73 -3.14
C LEU A 129 13.07 -9.61 -4.04
N LEU A 130 12.40 -9.93 -5.15
CA LEU A 130 11.70 -8.96 -5.99
C LEU A 130 10.41 -8.51 -5.34
N LEU A 131 9.65 -9.38 -4.69
CA LEU A 131 8.47 -9.03 -3.90
C LEU A 131 8.87 -8.28 -2.65
N ILE A 132 9.98 -8.62 -2.01
CA ILE A 132 10.55 -7.86 -0.92
C ILE A 132 11.01 -6.53 -1.49
N ALA A 133 11.82 -6.45 -2.54
CA ALA A 133 12.25 -5.19 -3.17
C ALA A 133 11.09 -4.35 -3.74
N LEU A 134 9.97 -4.97 -4.12
CA LEU A 134 8.76 -4.30 -4.60
C LEU A 134 7.86 -3.94 -3.44
N VAL A 135 7.83 -4.72 -2.35
CA VAL A 135 7.19 -4.36 -1.09
C VAL A 135 8.02 -3.27 -0.42
N THR A 136 9.31 -3.40 -0.12
CA THR A 136 10.20 -2.29 0.23
C THR A 136 10.24 -1.22 -0.84
N GLY A 137 9.97 -1.43 -2.12
CA GLY A 137 9.82 -0.34 -3.11
C GLY A 137 8.53 0.44 -2.91
N TYR A 138 7.40 -0.26 -2.75
CA TYR A 138 6.09 0.31 -2.42
C TYR A 138 6.03 0.89 -1.00
N PHE A 139 6.78 0.30 -0.07
CA PHE A 139 6.85 0.63 1.35
C PHE A 139 7.99 1.60 1.64
N THR A 140 9.01 1.76 0.77
CA THR A 140 9.91 2.94 0.79
C THR A 140 9.33 4.08 -0.03
N GLN A 141 8.37 3.83 -0.92
CA GLN A 141 7.53 4.90 -1.46
C GLN A 141 6.48 5.37 -0.42
N SER A 142 6.00 4.49 0.47
CA SER A 142 5.15 4.82 1.63
C SER A 142 5.91 5.07 2.95
N ILE A 143 7.22 4.84 2.97
CA ILE A 143 8.18 5.39 3.92
C ILE A 143 9.20 6.14 3.06
N LYS A 144 8.70 7.14 2.32
CA LYS A 144 9.33 8.44 2.49
C LYS A 144 9.29 8.63 4.00
N THR A 145 10.45 8.61 4.65
CA THR A 145 10.56 9.35 5.89
C THR A 145 9.75 10.62 5.66
N ASN A 146 8.73 10.86 6.49
CA ASN A 146 8.22 12.21 6.64
C ASN A 146 9.39 13.01 7.25
N GLU A 147 10.48 13.20 6.50
CA GLU A 147 11.06 14.51 6.43
C GLU A 147 9.88 15.34 5.95
N ALA A 148 9.22 15.99 6.92
CA ALA A 148 8.23 16.99 6.62
C ALA A 148 8.84 17.84 5.51
N PRO A 149 8.14 18.03 4.36
CA PRO A 149 8.69 18.75 3.24
C PRO A 149 9.29 20.01 3.83
N ALA A 150 10.59 20.12 3.62
CA ALA A 150 11.41 21.20 4.03
C ALA A 150 10.73 22.54 3.67
N LEU A 151 9.93 23.11 4.57
CA LEU A 151 9.11 24.28 4.26
C LEU A 151 10.05 25.48 4.27
N ASN A 152 10.31 26.04 3.09
CA ASN A 152 11.09 27.27 2.96
C ASN A 152 10.20 28.47 3.33
N ILE A 153 9.92 28.62 4.63
CA ILE A 153 9.14 29.71 5.21
C ILE A 153 10.12 30.68 5.84
N GLY A 154 10.30 31.86 5.23
CA GLY A 154 11.12 32.93 5.78
C GLY A 154 10.32 33.87 6.70
N SER A 155 8.99 33.81 6.62
CA SER A 155 8.11 34.70 7.36
C SER A 155 6.77 34.06 7.73
N ILE A 156 6.31 34.30 8.96
CA ILE A 156 5.10 33.68 9.52
C ILE A 156 4.27 34.68 10.34
N ALA A 157 2.95 34.58 10.24
CA ALA A 157 2.02 35.25 11.16
C ALA A 157 1.23 34.21 11.97
N VAL A 158 1.20 34.38 13.29
CA VAL A 158 0.39 33.53 14.17
C VAL A 158 -0.96 34.19 14.40
N LEU A 159 -2.02 33.52 13.97
CA LEU A 159 -3.40 33.94 14.16
C LEU A 159 -3.89 33.55 15.56
N PRO A 160 -4.90 34.27 16.09
CA PRO A 160 -5.47 33.92 17.38
C PRO A 160 -6.18 32.57 17.29
N PHE A 161 -5.94 31.69 18.25
CA PHE A 161 -6.54 30.37 18.25
C PHE A 161 -8.01 30.44 18.65
N ASP A 162 -8.80 29.53 18.07
CA ASP A 162 -10.23 29.42 18.37
C ASP A 162 -10.49 28.55 19.60
N ASP A 163 -11.45 28.94 20.44
CA ASP A 163 -12.00 28.05 21.46
C ASP A 163 -13.18 27.23 20.89
N LEU A 164 -12.93 25.95 20.63
CA LEU A 164 -13.92 24.96 20.18
C LEU A 164 -14.47 24.11 21.33
N SER A 165 -14.26 24.52 22.58
CA SER A 165 -14.83 23.88 23.76
C SER A 165 -16.34 24.14 23.82
N VAL A 166 -17.11 23.17 24.34
CA VAL A 166 -18.58 23.28 24.46
C VAL A 166 -19.01 24.53 25.25
N LYS A 167 -18.24 24.90 26.28
CA LYS A 167 -18.53 26.05 27.15
C LYS A 167 -18.00 27.38 26.61
N GLN A 168 -17.17 27.38 25.57
CA GLN A 168 -16.52 28.56 24.95
C GLN A 168 -15.93 29.58 25.96
N ASN A 169 -15.47 29.12 27.12
CA ASN A 169 -15.01 29.97 28.21
C ASN A 169 -13.47 29.97 28.36
N ASN A 170 -12.75 29.45 27.37
CA ASN A 170 -11.29 29.29 27.37
C ASN A 170 -10.62 30.13 26.29
N GLN A 171 -11.30 31.14 25.72
CA GLN A 171 -10.69 32.03 24.72
C GLN A 171 -9.43 32.73 25.25
N TYR A 172 -9.39 33.08 26.55
CA TYR A 172 -8.20 33.64 27.18
C TYR A 172 -6.99 32.70 27.10
N PHE A 173 -7.24 31.39 27.20
CA PHE A 173 -6.20 30.37 27.14
C PHE A 173 -5.75 30.15 25.70
N ALA A 174 -6.68 30.11 24.74
CA ALA A 174 -6.37 30.04 23.32
C ALA A 174 -5.53 31.24 22.86
N ASP A 175 -5.92 32.46 23.24
CA ASP A 175 -5.17 33.69 22.93
C ASP A 175 -3.80 33.72 23.60
N GLY A 176 -3.72 33.26 24.85
CA GLY A 176 -2.46 33.17 25.59
C GLY A 176 -1.49 32.17 24.95
N LEU A 177 -2.00 31.07 24.40
CA LEU A 177 -1.18 30.10 23.67
C LEU A 177 -0.64 30.67 22.36
N SER A 178 -1.47 31.35 21.57
CA SER A 178 -1.01 32.03 20.35
C SER A 178 0.11 33.03 20.66
N ASP A 179 -0.03 33.81 21.74
CA ASP A 179 0.99 34.79 22.15
C ASP A 179 2.29 34.13 22.63
N ALA A 180 2.19 33.02 23.37
CA ALA A 180 3.35 32.22 23.76
C ALA A 180 4.11 31.69 22.54
N ILE A 181 3.40 31.18 21.52
CA ILE A 181 4.00 30.72 20.26
C ILE A 181 4.68 31.88 19.52
N ILE A 182 4.06 33.06 19.45
CA ILE A 182 4.69 34.26 18.86
C ILE A 182 6.02 34.57 19.54
N ASN A 183 6.03 34.60 20.87
CA ASN A 183 7.24 34.92 21.64
C ASN A 183 8.37 33.91 21.39
N GLN A 184 8.03 32.61 21.31
CA GLN A 184 9.01 31.55 21.08
C GLN A 184 9.56 31.58 19.65
N LEU A 185 8.69 31.67 18.64
CA LEU A 185 9.12 31.75 17.24
C LEU A 185 9.95 33.02 16.97
N SER A 186 9.67 34.12 17.68
CA SER A 186 10.43 35.38 17.54
C SER A 186 11.89 35.25 18.01
N GLN A 187 12.26 34.20 18.75
CA GLN A 187 13.66 33.92 19.11
C GLN A 187 14.47 33.35 17.93
N ILE A 188 13.81 32.95 16.84
CA ILE A 188 14.46 32.45 15.63
C ILE A 188 14.92 33.64 14.78
N ASN A 189 16.22 33.95 14.81
CA ASN A 189 16.77 35.08 14.05
C ASN A 189 16.56 34.99 12.52
N SER A 190 16.40 33.77 11.98
CA SER A 190 16.19 33.54 10.55
C SER A 190 14.72 33.58 10.11
N LEU A 191 13.77 33.79 11.03
CA LEU A 191 12.33 33.77 10.76
C LEU A 191 11.71 35.12 11.10
N LYS A 192 11.11 35.78 10.11
CA LYS A 192 10.32 36.99 10.33
C LYS A 192 8.99 36.60 10.98
N VAL A 193 8.73 37.03 12.20
CA VAL A 193 7.46 36.77 12.91
C VAL A 193 6.65 38.05 13.04
N ILE A 194 5.37 37.99 12.69
CA ILE A 194 4.46 39.14 12.85
C ILE A 194 3.96 39.24 14.28
N SER A 195 3.97 40.46 14.81
CA SER A 195 3.56 40.75 16.19
C SER A 195 2.09 40.46 16.45
N ARG A 196 1.78 40.16 17.73
CA ARG A 196 0.42 39.89 18.22
C ARG A 196 -0.60 40.94 17.75
N TYR A 197 -0.31 42.22 17.95
CA TYR A 197 -1.22 43.32 17.62
C TYR A 197 -1.56 43.41 16.13
N SER A 198 -0.64 42.99 15.25
CA SER A 198 -0.83 43.04 13.80
C SER A 198 -1.56 41.80 13.29
N SER A 199 -1.38 40.64 13.93
CA SER A 199 -2.02 39.39 13.51
C SER A 199 -3.42 39.20 14.09
N PHE A 200 -3.68 39.66 15.33
CA PHE A 200 -4.93 39.37 16.05
C PHE A 200 -6.15 40.08 15.48
N ILE A 201 -5.96 41.07 14.61
CA ILE A 201 -7.06 41.72 13.88
C ILE A 201 -7.72 40.78 12.85
N TYR A 202 -7.02 39.72 12.43
CA TYR A 202 -7.46 38.77 11.39
C TYR A 202 -8.16 37.52 11.97
N ARG A 203 -8.96 37.68 13.02
CA ARG A 203 -9.69 36.57 13.66
C ARG A 203 -10.83 36.01 12.80
N GLU A 204 -11.42 36.81 11.92
CA GLU A 204 -12.63 36.46 11.17
C GLU A 204 -12.41 36.48 9.66
N LYS A 205 -13.23 35.72 8.91
CA LYS A 205 -13.57 35.77 7.46
C LYS A 205 -12.51 36.06 6.39
N TYR A 206 -11.24 36.25 6.71
CA TYR A 206 -10.18 36.44 5.73
C TYR A 206 -9.63 35.08 5.29
N SER A 207 -9.38 34.95 4.00
CA SER A 207 -8.65 33.83 3.44
C SER A 207 -7.15 33.98 3.72
N ALA A 208 -6.43 32.85 3.75
CA ALA A 208 -4.99 32.86 3.98
C ALA A 208 -4.20 33.75 2.99
N PRO A 209 -4.55 33.82 1.69
CA PRO A 209 -3.91 34.76 0.77
C PRO A 209 -4.13 36.22 1.10
N GLU A 210 -5.35 36.62 1.47
CA GLU A 210 -5.65 38.01 1.84
C GLU A 210 -4.85 38.47 3.06
N ILE A 211 -4.76 37.63 4.09
CA ILE A 211 -3.96 37.92 5.29
C ILE A 211 -2.47 37.97 4.92
N GLY A 212 -2.01 37.04 4.08
CA GLY A 212 -0.63 36.96 3.63
C GLY A 212 -0.17 38.19 2.86
N ASP A 213 -1.01 38.70 1.97
CA ASP A 213 -0.75 39.94 1.23
C ASP A 213 -0.69 41.15 2.17
N ALA A 214 -1.62 41.21 3.14
CA ALA A 214 -1.69 42.33 4.08
C ALA A 214 -0.51 42.35 5.07
N LEU A 215 -0.03 41.19 5.51
CA LEU A 215 1.07 41.05 6.47
C LEU A 215 2.43 40.82 5.82
N GLN A 216 2.47 40.56 4.51
CA GLN A 216 3.66 40.17 3.74
C GLN A 216 4.39 39.00 4.40
N VAL A 217 3.70 37.86 4.51
CA VAL A 217 4.22 36.61 5.09
C VAL A 217 4.04 35.41 4.17
N ASP A 218 4.92 34.42 4.27
CA ASP A 218 4.90 33.19 3.45
C ASP A 218 3.91 32.15 3.99
N ALA A 219 3.65 32.19 5.30
CA ALA A 219 2.77 31.24 5.96
C ALA A 219 1.99 31.87 7.12
N LEU A 220 0.84 31.28 7.41
CA LEU A 220 0.03 31.55 8.60
C LEU A 220 0.06 30.34 9.51
N LEU A 221 0.11 30.60 10.81
CA LEU A 221 -0.06 29.57 11.83
C LEU A 221 -1.38 29.85 12.54
N ASP A 222 -2.32 28.93 12.45
CA ASP A 222 -3.60 29.00 13.15
C ASP A 222 -3.84 27.73 13.97
N GLY A 223 -4.91 27.73 14.76
CA GLY A 223 -5.16 26.61 15.64
C GLY A 223 -6.44 26.74 16.44
N SER A 224 -6.74 25.68 17.17
CA SER A 224 -7.94 25.60 18.01
C SER A 224 -7.68 24.83 19.28
N VAL A 225 -8.30 25.26 20.37
CA VAL A 225 -8.32 24.58 21.65
C VAL A 225 -9.69 23.97 21.89
N GLN A 226 -9.72 22.72 22.32
CA GLN A 226 -10.93 22.05 22.76
C GLN A 226 -10.70 21.42 24.13
N LYS A 227 -11.46 21.86 25.13
CA LYS A 227 -11.43 21.31 26.49
C LYS A 227 -12.68 20.49 26.77
N LEU A 228 -12.47 19.25 27.21
CA LEU A 228 -13.51 18.34 27.70
C LEU A 228 -13.06 17.79 29.06
N ASP A 229 -13.75 18.20 30.12
CA ASP A 229 -13.41 17.90 31.51
C ASP A 229 -11.93 18.23 31.81
N GLU A 230 -11.12 17.20 32.06
CA GLU A 230 -9.69 17.31 32.39
C GLU A 230 -8.77 17.15 31.16
N LYS A 231 -9.32 16.95 29.96
CA LYS A 231 -8.55 16.77 28.72
C LYS A 231 -8.61 18.01 27.86
N THR A 232 -7.45 18.43 27.39
CA THR A 232 -7.32 19.55 26.44
C THR A 232 -6.67 19.02 25.17
N ARG A 233 -7.34 19.22 24.04
CA ARG A 233 -6.81 18.97 22.70
C ARG A 233 -6.52 20.29 22.02
N ILE A 234 -5.31 20.42 21.50
CA ILE A 234 -4.85 21.61 20.78
C ILE A 234 -4.48 21.18 19.38
N THR A 235 -5.15 21.75 18.39
CA THR A 235 -4.79 21.54 16.98
C THR A 235 -4.03 22.76 16.50
N VAL A 236 -2.87 22.54 15.90
CA VAL A 236 -2.03 23.59 15.32
C VAL A 236 -1.85 23.28 13.84
N ARG A 237 -1.95 24.30 13.01
CA ARG A 237 -1.85 24.19 11.56
C ARG A 237 -0.98 25.30 11.00
N ILE A 238 -0.31 25.00 9.90
CA ILE A 238 0.44 25.97 9.11
C ILE A 238 -0.11 25.96 7.70
N VAL A 239 -0.48 27.12 7.20
CA VAL A 239 -1.16 27.33 5.91
C VAL A 239 -0.32 28.25 5.04
N SER A 240 -0.13 27.90 3.77
CA SER A 240 0.54 28.77 2.80
C SER A 240 -0.33 29.96 2.46
N THR A 241 0.27 31.16 2.46
CA THR A 241 -0.41 32.37 2.00
C THR A 241 -0.51 32.45 0.48
N GLN A 242 0.33 31.73 -0.27
CA GLN A 242 0.33 31.82 -1.73
C GLN A 242 -0.94 31.25 -2.37
N ASN A 243 -1.46 30.16 -1.79
CA ASN A 243 -2.57 29.41 -2.37
C ASN A 243 -3.58 28.89 -1.33
N GLY A 244 -3.41 29.22 -0.05
CA GLY A 244 -4.26 28.73 1.05
C GLY A 244 -4.09 27.24 1.36
N GLN A 245 -3.04 26.58 0.87
CA GLN A 245 -2.80 25.17 1.12
C GLN A 245 -2.39 24.91 2.57
N LEU A 246 -3.00 23.92 3.22
CA LEU A 246 -2.53 23.39 4.49
C LEU A 246 -1.17 22.69 4.29
N LEU A 247 -0.12 23.29 4.82
CA LEU A 247 1.26 22.80 4.72
C LEU A 247 1.58 21.77 5.80
N TRP A 248 1.04 21.97 7.01
CA TRP A 248 1.22 21.07 8.14
C TRP A 248 0.07 21.19 9.13
N SER A 249 -0.26 20.10 9.82
CA SER A 249 -1.23 20.09 10.91
C SER A 249 -0.85 19.01 11.91
N ASN A 250 -0.99 19.30 13.20
CA ASN A 250 -0.86 18.30 14.25
C ASN A 250 -1.81 18.60 15.41
N ALA A 251 -2.17 17.55 16.15
CA ALA A 251 -3.01 17.65 17.34
C ALA A 251 -2.22 17.16 18.55
N PHE A 252 -2.27 17.94 19.62
CA PHE A 252 -1.58 17.68 20.87
C PHE A 252 -2.62 17.53 21.98
N ASP A 253 -2.58 16.39 22.66
CA ASP A 253 -3.45 16.11 23.80
C ASP A 253 -2.68 16.32 25.10
N SER A 254 -3.32 16.99 26.07
CA SER A 254 -2.77 17.22 27.39
C SER A 254 -3.82 16.96 28.46
N ASP A 255 -3.44 16.20 29.48
CA ASP A 255 -4.17 16.14 30.74
C ASP A 255 -3.82 17.40 31.55
N ASN A 256 -4.82 18.07 32.14
CA ASN A 256 -4.85 19.41 32.77
C ASN A 256 -3.69 19.77 33.76
N ARG A 257 -2.73 18.87 34.00
CA ARG A 257 -1.61 19.02 34.93
C ARG A 257 -0.31 19.56 34.31
N ASN A 258 -0.17 19.66 32.98
CA ASN A 258 1.10 20.07 32.34
C ASN A 258 0.96 21.02 31.13
N ASN A 259 0.18 22.10 31.29
CA ASN A 259 -0.04 23.09 30.23
C ASN A 259 1.25 23.79 29.73
N PHE A 260 2.32 23.81 30.54
CA PHE A 260 3.61 24.39 30.17
C PHE A 260 4.44 23.48 29.23
N GLN A 261 4.36 22.15 29.39
CA GLN A 261 5.09 21.20 28.52
C GLN A 261 4.57 21.19 27.08
N LEU A 262 3.32 21.62 26.90
CA LEU A 262 2.65 21.67 25.61
C LEU A 262 3.20 22.79 24.71
N GLN A 263 3.61 23.92 25.32
CA GLN A 263 4.20 25.05 24.61
C GLN A 263 5.56 24.68 24.00
N ASP A 264 6.40 24.01 24.77
CA ASP A 264 7.71 23.53 24.31
C ASP A 264 7.57 22.51 23.19
N THR A 265 6.61 21.58 23.31
CA THR A 265 6.37 20.53 22.29
C THR A 265 5.84 21.10 20.97
N ILE A 266 4.91 22.05 21.04
CA ILE A 266 4.38 22.73 19.84
C ILE A 266 5.50 23.51 19.15
N SER A 267 6.29 24.23 19.93
CA SER A 267 7.39 25.03 19.41
C SER A 267 8.44 24.16 18.74
N GLU A 268 8.89 23.08 19.38
CA GLU A 268 9.87 22.12 18.82
C GLU A 268 9.39 21.49 17.51
N ALA A 269 8.11 21.14 17.45
CA ALA A 269 7.49 20.62 16.23
C ALA A 269 7.52 21.65 15.08
N ILE A 270 7.32 22.93 15.40
CA ILE A 270 7.40 24.03 14.43
C ILE A 270 8.86 24.34 14.05
N TYR A 271 9.80 24.34 15.00
CA TYR A 271 11.24 24.51 14.75
C TYR A 271 11.76 23.47 13.76
N THR A 272 11.39 22.21 13.95
CA THR A 272 11.78 21.10 13.07
C THR A 272 11.22 21.26 11.65
N LEU A 273 10.06 21.89 11.50
CA LEU A 273 9.39 22.10 10.23
C LEU A 273 9.98 23.28 9.43
N ILE A 274 10.44 24.33 10.12
CA ILE A 274 10.96 25.57 9.51
C ILE A 274 12.44 25.43 9.10
N GLN A 275 13.16 24.39 9.53
CA GLN A 275 14.54 24.15 9.12
C GLN A 275 14.68 23.20 7.94
N PRO A 276 15.08 23.75 6.78
CA PRO A 276 15.92 23.01 5.85
C PRO A 276 16.69 23.94 4.88
N ASN A 277 17.36 25.00 5.35
CA ASN A 277 18.30 25.71 4.47
C ASN A 277 19.34 26.62 5.13
N ILE A 278 19.60 26.52 6.44
CA ILE A 278 20.67 27.34 7.05
C ILE A 278 22.07 26.83 6.66
N ASP A 279 22.23 25.56 6.21
CA ASP A 279 23.56 24.97 5.96
C ASP A 279 23.89 24.62 4.49
N ARG A 280 23.05 24.96 3.50
CA ARG A 280 23.32 24.61 2.08
C ARG A 280 23.78 25.76 1.19
N ALA A 281 23.81 26.99 1.70
CA ALA A 281 24.35 28.14 0.96
C ALA A 281 25.88 28.31 1.09
N SER A 282 26.57 27.46 1.85
CA SER A 282 28.03 27.56 2.09
C SER A 282 28.87 26.50 1.36
N THR A 283 28.28 25.60 0.56
CA THR A 283 29.01 24.42 0.05
C THR A 283 29.60 24.56 -1.35
N HIS A 284 29.55 25.75 -1.97
CA HIS A 284 30.32 26.02 -3.18
C HIS A 284 31.05 27.36 -3.09
N ASN A 285 32.15 27.39 -2.33
CA ASN A 285 33.46 27.69 -2.89
C ASN A 285 34.56 27.60 -1.82
N THR A 286 35.62 26.89 -2.20
CA THR A 286 36.96 26.88 -1.61
C THR A 286 37.21 25.86 -0.49
N ALA A 287 37.71 24.71 -0.92
CA ALA A 287 38.66 23.94 -0.13
C ALA A 287 39.84 24.84 0.28
N ARG A 288 39.90 25.24 1.56
CA ARG A 288 41.11 25.33 2.39
C ARG A 288 40.78 25.83 3.79
N GLN A 289 41.46 25.19 4.76
CA GLN A 289 41.58 25.52 6.18
C GLN A 289 40.40 25.16 7.09
N SER A 290 40.50 23.94 7.62
CA SER A 290 40.13 23.67 9.01
C SER A 290 40.85 24.67 9.93
N GLN A 291 40.14 25.70 10.37
CA GLN A 291 40.51 26.43 11.56
C GLN A 291 39.66 25.86 12.70
N THR A 292 40.24 24.91 13.41
CA THR A 292 39.78 24.43 14.69
C THR A 292 39.61 25.66 15.59
N ILE A 293 38.37 26.08 15.82
CA ILE A 293 38.09 27.10 16.84
C ILE A 293 38.40 26.42 18.17
N ASN A 294 39.58 26.74 18.67
CA ASN A 294 40.17 26.18 19.87
C ASN A 294 39.29 26.56 21.08
N ALA A 295 38.65 25.57 21.70
CA ALA A 295 37.84 25.71 22.91
C ALA A 295 38.59 26.42 24.07
N GLN A 296 39.93 26.46 24.05
CA GLN A 296 40.72 27.20 25.04
C GLN A 296 40.64 28.73 24.90
N ALA A 297 40.28 29.28 23.74
CA ALA A 297 40.18 30.74 23.56
C ALA A 297 38.95 31.34 24.26
N TYR A 298 37.86 30.58 24.38
CA TYR A 298 36.65 30.99 25.10
C TYR A 298 36.85 30.93 26.62
N GLU A 299 37.66 29.98 27.10
CA GLU A 299 38.01 29.83 28.51
C GLU A 299 38.89 31.00 29.01
N TRP A 300 39.78 31.53 28.16
CA TRP A 300 40.60 32.71 28.48
C TRP A 300 39.79 34.02 28.48
N TYR A 301 38.76 34.13 27.63
CA TYR A 301 37.83 35.27 27.65
C TYR A 301 36.98 35.30 28.93
N LEU A 302 36.50 34.13 29.37
CA LEU A 302 35.76 34.00 30.63
C LEU A 302 36.65 34.27 31.86
N MET A 303 37.93 33.89 31.85
CA MET A 303 38.87 34.24 32.92
C MET A 303 39.28 35.72 32.93
N GLY A 304 39.33 36.38 31.76
CA GLY A 304 39.64 37.81 31.66
C GLY A 304 38.55 38.72 32.24
N ASN A 305 37.28 38.30 32.21
CA ASN A 305 36.16 39.13 32.65
C ASN A 305 35.90 39.10 34.17
N ILE A 306 36.60 38.24 34.92
CA ILE A 306 36.52 38.18 36.39
C ILE A 306 37.61 39.06 37.05
N ILE A 307 38.70 39.38 36.34
CA ILE A 307 39.82 40.18 36.88
C ILE A 307 39.62 41.70 36.66
N GLY A 308 38.66 42.11 35.81
CA GLY A 308 38.43 43.52 35.46
C GLY A 308 37.56 44.35 36.42
N VAL A 309 36.96 43.75 37.47
CA VAL A 309 35.99 44.45 38.33
C VAL A 309 36.60 45.04 39.62
N ASN A 310 37.88 44.78 39.94
CA ASN A 310 38.47 45.21 41.23
C ASN A 310 39.60 46.27 41.16
N ALA A 311 39.65 47.11 40.13
CA ALA A 311 40.69 48.16 40.00
C ALA A 311 40.16 49.59 39.76
N ARG A 312 39.04 49.97 40.38
CA ARG A 312 38.61 51.37 40.44
C ARG A 312 38.14 51.78 41.84
N HIS A 313 39.04 51.74 42.82
CA HIS A 313 38.91 52.55 44.05
C HIS A 313 40.27 52.62 44.76
N THR A 314 41.13 53.52 44.28
CA THR A 314 42.13 54.22 45.12
C THR A 314 42.63 55.42 44.33
N HIS A 315 42.09 56.60 44.64
CA HIS A 315 42.89 57.78 44.93
C HIS A 315 42.03 58.77 45.74
#